data_AF-A0A520HWB8-F1
#
_entry.id   AF-A0A520HWB8-F1
#
_cell.length_a   1.000
_cell.length_b   1.000
_cell.length_c   1.000
_cell.angle_alpha   90.00
_cell.angle_beta   90.00
_cell.angle_gamma   90.00
#
_symmetry.space_group_name_H-M   'P 1'
#
loop_
_entity.id
_entity.type
_entity.pdbx_description
1 polymer ?
#
loop_
_entity_poly.entity_id
_entity_poly.type
_entity_poly.pdbx_seq_one_letter_code
_entity_poly.pdbx_strand_id
1 'polypeptide(L)'
;MRYCFFILLIILWCGCRGGCKFPAPYKPNDPPHATFEFEFDGRVEKLEDAFYSANLQYVEVDYNNEWQHLPTFRFTISRPDTTVTYVASLADCQSIYYLVKWNDDWKCNSSSVLVNEYFSNIDSLPPAAARRLFSQTVIRPLKEIMDTMKVEYHWVIEKSPDSTIVKILDHNNSLRKSHFFSMDSIGNSIAEKEMHSYVRDSIIHYKYNQQQRYVYLERRHASLR
;
A
#
# COMPACT_ATOMS: atom_id res chain seq x y z
N MET A 1 40.18 48.44 -24.68
CA MET A 1 39.76 47.13 -24.12
C MET A 1 39.09 47.41 -22.79
N ARG A 2 37.77 47.17 -22.71
CA ARG A 2 36.90 47.51 -21.57
C ARG A 2 36.92 46.34 -20.58
N TYR A 3 37.34 46.60 -19.34
CA TYR A 3 37.17 45.67 -18.24
C TYR A 3 36.04 46.11 -17.31
N CYS A 4 35.22 45.11 -17.00
CA CYS A 4 34.24 44.97 -15.94
C CYS A 4 34.45 45.87 -14.71
N PHE A 5 33.39 46.53 -14.24
CA PHE A 5 33.00 46.65 -12.82
C PHE A 5 31.85 47.68 -12.70
N PHE A 6 30.60 47.21 -12.81
CA PHE A 6 29.41 47.88 -12.29
C PHE A 6 28.40 46.75 -11.99
N ILE A 7 28.43 46.19 -10.78
CA ILE A 7 27.46 46.53 -9.70
C ILE A 7 26.04 46.33 -10.28
N LEU A 8 25.47 45.13 -10.36
CA LEU A 8 25.14 44.18 -9.28
C LEU A 8 24.48 44.88 -8.09
N LEU A 9 23.33 45.48 -8.34
CA LEU A 9 22.35 45.77 -7.32
C LEU A 9 20.95 45.84 -7.95
N ILE A 10 19.97 45.35 -7.19
CA ILE A 10 18.51 45.45 -7.39
C ILE A 10 17.94 44.36 -8.30
N ILE A 11 17.74 43.15 -7.75
CA ILE A 11 16.39 42.56 -7.56
C ILE A 11 16.44 41.72 -6.27
N LEU A 12 15.82 42.26 -5.21
CA LEU A 12 15.12 41.60 -4.08
C LEU A 12 15.74 40.27 -3.58
N TRP A 13 16.34 40.16 -2.38
CA TRP A 13 15.86 40.61 -1.07
C TRP A 13 14.34 40.62 -0.93
N CYS A 14 13.72 39.46 -1.20
CA CYS A 14 12.62 38.97 -0.38
C CYS A 14 13.15 37.75 0.38
N GLY A 15 13.31 37.93 1.69
CA GLY A 15 13.70 36.85 2.58
C GLY A 15 12.60 35.81 2.69
N CYS A 16 12.77 34.66 2.04
CA CYS A 16 12.11 33.43 2.46
C CYS A 16 13.04 32.67 3.43
N ARG A 17 13.08 33.13 4.69
CA ARG A 17 13.39 32.25 5.83
C ARG A 17 12.14 31.40 6.06
N GLY A 18 12.10 30.27 5.37
CA GLY A 18 10.98 29.35 5.36
C GLY A 18 11.12 28.57 4.09
N GLY A 19 11.77 27.41 4.19
CA GLY A 19 12.11 26.59 3.02
C GLY A 19 10.90 26.45 2.12
N CYS A 20 10.97 27.07 0.94
CA CYS A 20 10.18 26.63 -0.18
C CYS A 20 10.59 25.17 -0.40
N LYS A 21 9.83 24.25 0.20
CA LYS A 21 9.83 22.85 -0.20
C LYS A 21 9.34 22.86 -1.63
N PHE A 22 10.26 23.04 -2.57
CA PHE A 22 10.06 22.50 -3.89
C PHE A 22 9.65 21.03 -3.67
N PRO A 23 8.49 20.57 -4.17
CA PRO A 23 8.18 19.15 -4.12
C PRO A 23 9.37 18.46 -4.78
N ALA A 24 10.05 17.61 -4.01
CA ALA A 24 11.15 16.84 -4.54
C ALA A 24 10.67 16.12 -5.81
N PRO A 25 11.48 16.03 -6.88
CA PRO A 25 11.08 15.32 -8.08
C PRO A 25 10.64 13.92 -7.68
N TYR A 26 9.39 13.61 -8.04
CA TYR A 26 8.69 12.36 -7.80
C TYR A 26 9.64 11.16 -7.98
N LYS A 27 9.87 10.41 -6.89
CA LYS A 27 10.58 9.14 -6.97
C LYS A 27 9.55 8.06 -7.30
N PRO A 28 9.76 7.28 -8.37
CA PRO A 28 8.96 6.08 -8.60
C PRO A 28 9.11 5.17 -7.38
N ASN A 29 8.00 4.88 -6.70
CA ASN A 29 7.85 4.08 -5.45
C ASN A 29 7.57 4.85 -4.15
N ASP A 30 7.31 6.15 -4.16
CA ASP A 30 6.71 6.75 -2.96
C ASP A 30 5.30 6.16 -2.75
N PRO A 31 4.95 5.71 -1.54
CA PRO A 31 3.59 5.25 -1.24
C PRO A 31 2.58 6.36 -1.60
N PRO A 32 1.33 6.02 -1.98
CA PRO A 32 0.31 7.03 -2.21
C PRO A 32 0.31 8.01 -1.02
N HIS A 33 0.26 9.31 -1.30
CA HIS A 33 0.27 10.32 -0.25
C HIS A 33 -0.89 10.03 0.72
N ALA A 34 -0.57 9.53 1.91
CA ALA A 34 -1.57 9.25 2.92
C ALA A 34 -2.00 10.57 3.55
N THR A 35 -3.31 10.82 3.58
CA THR A 35 -3.89 11.91 4.37
C THR A 35 -3.70 11.64 5.87
N PHE A 36 -3.82 10.38 6.30
CA PHE A 36 -3.36 9.90 7.60
C PHE A 36 -3.17 8.38 7.60
N GLU A 37 -2.38 7.91 8.56
CA GLU A 37 -1.97 6.50 8.71
C GLU A 37 -2.30 5.95 10.10
N PHE A 38 -2.53 4.62 10.14
CA PHE A 38 -2.66 3.83 11.36
C PHE A 38 -1.78 2.60 11.28
N GLU A 39 -0.79 2.53 12.15
CA GLU A 39 0.16 1.43 12.23
C GLU A 39 -0.36 0.29 13.11
N PHE A 40 0.06 -0.92 12.75
CA PHE A 40 -0.22 -2.18 13.40
C PHE A 40 1.07 -2.99 13.55
N ASP A 41 1.19 -3.69 14.67
CA ASP A 41 2.20 -4.72 14.86
C ASP A 41 1.77 -6.01 14.15
N GLY A 42 2.64 -6.56 13.33
CA GLY A 42 2.39 -7.71 12.47
C GLY A 42 2.48 -7.39 10.98
N ARG A 43 2.78 -8.42 10.18
CA ARG A 43 2.86 -8.34 8.71
C ARG A 43 1.50 -7.99 8.09
N VAL A 44 1.53 -7.48 6.84
CA VAL A 44 0.31 -7.09 6.12
C VAL A 44 -0.67 -8.24 5.93
N GLU A 45 -0.21 -9.50 5.81
CA GLU A 45 -1.12 -10.65 5.68
C GLU A 45 -1.98 -10.87 6.92
N LYS A 46 -1.44 -10.58 8.11
CA LYS A 46 -2.20 -10.64 9.37
C LYS A 46 -3.26 -9.55 9.39
N LEU A 47 -2.90 -8.34 8.96
CA LEU A 47 -3.82 -7.21 8.81
C LEU A 47 -4.92 -7.49 7.76
N GLU A 48 -4.57 -8.09 6.63
CA GLU A 48 -5.53 -8.54 5.60
C GLU A 48 -6.53 -9.55 6.19
N ASP A 49 -6.06 -10.55 6.94
CA ASP A 49 -6.93 -11.57 7.50
C ASP A 49 -7.82 -11.00 8.62
N ALA A 50 -7.32 -10.07 9.43
CA ALA A 50 -8.12 -9.30 10.37
C ALA A 50 -9.18 -8.46 9.64
N PHE A 51 -8.79 -7.81 8.55
CA PHE A 51 -9.67 -7.00 7.70
C PHE A 51 -10.83 -7.81 7.12
N TYR A 52 -10.56 -8.98 6.56
CA TYR A 52 -11.60 -9.87 6.03
C TYR A 52 -12.44 -10.55 7.12
N SER A 53 -12.01 -10.51 8.38
CA SER A 53 -12.75 -11.08 9.52
C SER A 53 -13.58 -10.04 10.27
N ALA A 54 -13.26 -8.75 10.12
CA ALA A 54 -13.90 -7.64 10.83
C ALA A 54 -15.34 -7.31 10.40
N ASN A 55 -15.89 -8.01 9.41
CA ASN A 55 -17.23 -7.76 8.85
C ASN A 55 -17.49 -6.27 8.55
N LEU A 56 -16.46 -5.55 8.12
CA LEU A 56 -16.53 -4.13 7.79
C LEU A 56 -17.37 -3.93 6.53
N GLN A 57 -18.15 -2.85 6.51
CA GLN A 57 -18.83 -2.43 5.29
C GLN A 57 -17.87 -1.63 4.42
N TYR A 58 -17.46 -2.22 3.30
CA TYR A 58 -16.58 -1.58 2.32
C TYR A 58 -16.91 -2.03 0.90
N VAL A 59 -16.45 -1.25 -0.07
CA VAL A 59 -16.41 -1.62 -1.48
C VAL A 59 -14.96 -1.67 -1.91
N GLU A 60 -14.51 -2.79 -2.46
CA GLU A 60 -13.18 -2.88 -3.07
C GLU A 60 -13.16 -1.99 -4.31
N VAL A 61 -12.19 -1.07 -4.39
CA VAL A 61 -12.11 -0.11 -5.48
C VAL A 61 -11.39 -0.76 -6.64
N ASP A 62 -12.17 -1.17 -7.63
CA ASP A 62 -11.67 -1.67 -8.90
C ASP A 62 -11.43 -0.49 -9.86
N TYR A 63 -10.18 -0.04 -9.95
CA TYR A 63 -9.78 0.96 -10.94
C TYR A 63 -9.66 0.28 -12.31
N ASN A 64 -10.80 -0.03 -12.93
CA ASN A 64 -10.85 -0.73 -14.21
C ASN A 64 -10.11 -0.03 -15.36
N ASN A 65 -9.73 1.24 -15.20
CA ASN A 65 -9.07 2.05 -16.25
C ASN A 65 -7.84 2.84 -15.76
N GLU A 66 -7.40 2.69 -14.51
CA GLU A 66 -6.21 3.38 -14.00
C GLU A 66 -5.34 2.41 -13.20
N TRP A 67 -4.10 2.22 -13.68
CA TRP A 67 -2.89 1.80 -12.98
C TRP A 67 -3.11 1.41 -11.50
N GLN A 68 -3.49 0.16 -11.22
CA GLN A 68 -3.90 -0.28 -9.88
C GLN A 68 -2.74 -0.38 -8.88
N HIS A 69 -2.87 0.35 -7.78
CA HIS A 69 -2.00 0.33 -6.59
C HIS A 69 -2.42 -0.78 -5.60
N LEU A 70 -1.83 -0.82 -4.40
CA LEU A 70 -2.19 -1.73 -3.28
C LEU A 70 -3.72 -1.94 -3.16
N PRO A 71 -4.21 -3.12 -2.67
CA PRO A 71 -5.63 -3.33 -2.44
C PRO A 71 -6.26 -2.13 -1.74
N THR A 72 -7.24 -1.52 -2.42
CA THR A 72 -7.82 -0.25 -2.01
C THR A 72 -9.32 -0.42 -1.78
N PHE A 73 -9.80 0.17 -0.70
CA PHE A 73 -11.13 -0.04 -0.17
C PHE A 73 -11.80 1.31 0.07
N ARG A 74 -13.06 1.40 -0.31
CA ARG A 74 -13.92 2.54 -0.06
C ARG A 74 -14.85 2.25 1.10
N PHE A 75 -14.79 3.08 2.13
CA PHE A 75 -15.68 3.01 3.28
C PHE A 75 -16.62 4.19 3.27
N THR A 76 -17.92 3.95 3.44
CA THR A 76 -18.89 5.04 3.63
C THR A 76 -19.40 4.94 5.05
N ILE A 77 -19.10 5.96 5.87
CA ILE A 77 -19.53 6.03 7.27
C ILE A 77 -20.59 7.13 7.38
N SER A 78 -21.82 6.73 7.68
CA SER A 78 -22.95 7.64 7.88
C SER A 78 -23.28 7.83 9.36
N ARG A 79 -23.43 9.09 9.75
CA ARG A 79 -23.99 9.59 11.01
C ARG A 79 -25.24 10.43 10.70
N PRO A 80 -26.11 10.73 11.69
CA PRO A 80 -27.36 11.46 11.44
C PRO A 80 -27.20 12.78 10.67
N ASP A 81 -26.08 13.46 10.84
CA ASP A 81 -25.77 14.79 10.30
C ASP A 81 -24.60 14.80 9.31
N THR A 82 -23.91 13.67 9.11
CA THR A 82 -22.68 13.64 8.32
C THR A 82 -22.47 12.28 7.68
N THR A 83 -22.16 12.27 6.40
CA THR A 83 -21.63 11.10 5.68
C THR A 83 -20.20 11.40 5.25
N VAL A 84 -19.30 10.46 5.51
CA VAL A 84 -17.90 10.56 5.12
C VAL A 84 -17.49 9.31 4.37
N THR A 85 -16.98 9.50 3.16
CA THR A 85 -16.43 8.46 2.31
C THR A 85 -14.91 8.49 2.41
N TYR A 86 -14.29 7.35 2.70
CA TYR A 86 -12.84 7.19 2.81
C TYR A 86 -12.34 6.27 1.70
N VAL A 87 -11.17 6.56 1.16
CA VAL A 87 -10.40 5.66 0.29
C VAL A 87 -9.15 5.27 1.05
N ALA A 88 -9.00 3.99 1.36
CA ALA A 88 -7.89 3.48 2.15
C ALA A 88 -7.27 2.23 1.55
N SER A 89 -5.98 2.02 1.79
CA SER A 89 -5.22 0.85 1.33
C SER A 89 -4.55 0.16 2.51
N LEU A 90 -4.32 -1.15 2.39
CA LEU A 90 -3.47 -1.88 3.32
C LEU A 90 -2.04 -1.90 2.79
N ALA A 91 -1.08 -1.55 3.64
CA ALA A 91 0.32 -1.46 3.27
C ALA A 91 1.20 -2.29 4.21
N ASP A 92 2.25 -2.83 3.63
CA ASP A 92 3.38 -3.40 4.36
C ASP A 92 4.48 -2.35 4.46
N CYS A 93 5.24 -2.36 5.55
CA CYS A 93 6.34 -1.42 5.75
C CYS A 93 7.53 -1.65 4.81
N GLN A 94 7.61 -2.82 4.16
CA GLN A 94 8.62 -3.12 3.15
C GLN A 94 7.98 -3.81 1.95
N SER A 95 8.37 -3.39 0.74
CA SER A 95 7.87 -4.03 -0.48
C SER A 95 8.57 -5.36 -0.74
N ILE A 96 7.79 -6.41 -1.07
CA ILE A 96 8.30 -7.72 -1.50
C ILE A 96 9.21 -7.62 -2.72
N TYR A 97 9.04 -6.58 -3.54
CA TYR A 97 9.96 -6.32 -4.64
C TYR A 97 11.41 -6.09 -4.15
N TYR A 98 11.59 -5.37 -3.04
CA TYR A 98 12.92 -5.08 -2.50
C TYR A 98 13.56 -6.32 -1.88
N LEU A 99 12.76 -7.16 -1.19
CA LEU A 99 13.19 -8.49 -0.74
C LEU A 99 13.79 -9.31 -1.90
N VAL A 100 13.09 -9.32 -3.04
CA VAL A 100 13.51 -10.12 -4.21
C VAL A 100 14.70 -9.50 -4.91
N LYS A 101 14.66 -8.19 -5.19
CA LYS A 101 15.70 -7.50 -5.97
C LYS A 101 17.04 -7.44 -5.27
N TRP A 102 17.05 -7.14 -3.97
CA TRP A 102 18.28 -6.88 -3.23
C TRP A 102 18.71 -8.06 -2.36
N ASN A 103 17.92 -9.14 -2.34
CA ASN A 103 18.09 -10.23 -1.38
C ASN A 103 18.20 -9.71 0.06
N ASP A 104 17.50 -8.61 0.34
CA ASP A 104 17.48 -7.98 1.66
C ASP A 104 16.79 -8.90 2.64
N ASP A 105 17.31 -8.99 3.86
CA ASP A 105 16.52 -9.53 4.96
C ASP A 105 15.29 -8.63 5.15
N TRP A 106 14.13 -9.26 5.33
CA TRP A 106 12.93 -8.55 5.70
C TRP A 106 13.11 -8.05 7.14
N LYS A 107 13.20 -6.74 7.32
CA LYS A 107 13.56 -6.16 8.64
C LYS A 107 12.37 -5.60 9.40
N CYS A 108 11.17 -5.76 8.87
CA CYS A 108 10.02 -5.06 9.41
C CYS A 108 8.78 -5.94 9.51
N ASN A 109 8.26 -6.07 10.72
CA ASN A 109 7.03 -6.82 11.02
C ASN A 109 5.88 -5.87 11.32
N SER A 110 5.79 -4.73 10.64
CA SER A 110 4.67 -3.78 10.83
C SER A 110 3.87 -3.63 9.55
N SER A 111 2.63 -3.26 9.71
CA SER A 111 1.72 -2.98 8.60
C SER A 111 0.89 -1.75 8.94
N SER A 112 0.25 -1.18 7.92
CA SER A 112 -0.56 0.02 8.12
C SER A 112 -1.80 0.08 7.26
N VAL A 113 -2.79 0.79 7.78
CA VAL A 113 -3.94 1.25 7.01
C VAL A 113 -3.65 2.69 6.60
N LEU A 114 -3.46 2.91 5.30
CA LEU A 114 -3.23 4.22 4.70
C LEU A 114 -4.57 4.80 4.26
N VAL A 115 -5.01 5.91 4.83
CA VAL A 115 -6.15 6.66 4.28
C VAL A 115 -5.62 7.67 3.29
N ASN A 116 -5.81 7.37 2.00
CA ASN A 116 -5.32 8.19 0.91
C ASN A 116 -6.14 9.47 0.81
N GLU A 117 -7.47 9.35 0.84
CA GLU A 117 -8.41 10.48 0.67
C GLU A 117 -9.68 10.29 1.50
N TYR A 118 -10.36 11.40 1.81
CA TYR A 118 -11.71 11.39 2.37
C TYR A 118 -12.57 12.55 1.83
N PHE A 119 -13.87 12.29 1.68
CA PHE A 119 -14.88 13.23 1.19
C PHE A 119 -16.04 13.27 2.17
N SER A 120 -16.64 14.44 2.39
CA SER A 120 -17.81 14.59 3.25
C SER A 120 -18.89 15.43 2.61
N ASN A 121 -20.14 15.22 3.04
CA ASN A 121 -21.30 16.02 2.63
C ASN A 121 -21.41 17.37 3.36
N ILE A 122 -20.53 17.65 4.34
CA ILE A 122 -20.44 18.96 4.99
C ILE A 122 -19.24 19.74 4.45
N ASP A 123 -19.39 21.07 4.31
CA ASP A 123 -18.41 21.94 3.64
C ASP A 123 -16.99 21.91 4.25
N SER A 124 -16.88 21.59 5.53
CA SER A 124 -15.59 21.47 6.19
C SER A 124 -15.63 20.42 7.30
N LEU A 125 -15.09 19.23 7.01
CA LEU A 125 -14.77 18.24 8.03
C LEU A 125 -13.27 18.30 8.36
N PRO A 126 -12.89 18.75 9.58
CA PRO A 126 -11.48 18.82 9.96
C PRO A 126 -10.79 17.44 9.89
N PRO A 127 -9.52 17.37 9.42
CA PRO A 127 -8.79 16.10 9.33
C PRO A 127 -8.74 15.31 10.64
N ALA A 128 -8.62 15.98 11.79
CA ALA A 128 -8.65 15.34 13.09
C ALA A 128 -9.99 14.66 13.40
N ALA A 129 -11.11 15.26 12.98
CA ALA A 129 -12.44 14.68 13.16
C ALA A 129 -12.66 13.48 12.23
N ALA A 130 -12.23 13.58 10.96
CA ALA A 130 -12.24 12.47 10.00
C ALA A 130 -11.38 11.29 10.49
N ARG A 131 -10.15 11.56 10.94
CA ARG A 131 -9.26 10.55 11.52
C ARG A 131 -9.88 9.84 12.73
N ARG A 132 -10.50 10.60 13.64
CA ARG A 132 -11.17 10.03 14.82
C ARG A 132 -12.37 9.16 14.43
N LEU A 133 -13.18 9.60 13.47
CA LEU A 133 -14.32 8.83 12.97
C LEU A 133 -13.85 7.50 12.36
N PHE A 134 -12.87 7.55 11.46
CA PHE A 134 -12.30 6.34 10.86
C PHE A 134 -11.67 5.41 11.90
N SER A 135 -10.96 6.00 12.89
CA SER A 135 -10.34 5.24 13.97
C SER A 135 -11.37 4.43 14.78
N GLN A 136 -12.50 5.05 15.15
CA GLN A 136 -13.53 4.40 15.96
C GLN A 136 -14.31 3.32 15.22
N THR A 137 -14.55 3.52 13.92
CA THR A 137 -15.43 2.67 13.12
C THR A 137 -14.67 1.55 12.41
N VAL A 138 -13.44 1.81 11.96
CA VAL A 138 -12.65 0.86 11.15
C VAL A 138 -11.46 0.34 11.94
N ILE A 139 -10.62 1.23 12.46
CA ILE A 139 -9.33 0.83 13.07
C ILE A 139 -9.51 0.09 14.38
N ARG A 140 -10.42 0.54 15.26
CA ARG A 140 -10.65 -0.12 16.55
C ARG A 140 -11.11 -1.58 16.40
N PRO A 141 -12.14 -1.91 15.59
CA PRO A 141 -12.50 -3.31 15.34
C PRO A 141 -11.35 -4.14 14.74
N LEU A 142 -10.54 -3.55 13.86
CA LEU A 142 -9.36 -4.23 13.30
C LEU A 142 -8.33 -4.55 14.38
N LYS A 143 -8.04 -3.59 15.28
CA LYS A 143 -7.10 -3.79 16.40
C LYS A 143 -7.58 -4.90 17.33
N GLU A 144 -8.86 -4.90 17.69
CA GLU A 144 -9.45 -5.94 18.55
C GLU A 144 -9.25 -7.36 17.97
N ILE A 145 -9.37 -7.51 16.65
CA ILE A 145 -9.14 -8.79 15.98
C ILE A 145 -7.65 -9.10 15.89
N MET A 146 -6.82 -8.14 15.47
CA MET A 146 -5.37 -8.31 15.38
C MET A 146 -4.74 -8.77 16.70
N ASP A 147 -5.17 -8.18 17.82
CA ASP A 147 -4.66 -8.48 19.16
C ASP A 147 -5.03 -9.91 19.63
N THR A 148 -6.09 -10.49 19.06
CA THR A 148 -6.54 -11.86 19.39
C THR A 148 -6.04 -12.92 18.40
N MET A 149 -5.58 -12.50 17.22
CA MET A 149 -5.05 -13.38 16.20
C MET A 149 -3.67 -13.93 16.57
N LYS A 150 -3.60 -15.25 16.71
CA LYS A 150 -2.35 -15.99 16.97
C LYS A 150 -1.58 -16.38 15.71
N VAL A 151 -2.15 -16.12 14.53
CA VAL A 151 -1.49 -16.47 13.27
C VAL A 151 -0.29 -15.55 13.07
N GLU A 152 0.84 -16.18 12.77
CA GLU A 152 2.08 -15.54 12.36
C GLU A 152 2.44 -16.04 10.98
N TYR A 153 3.09 -15.18 10.19
CA TYR A 153 3.48 -15.50 8.81
C TYR A 153 4.99 -15.43 8.64
N HIS A 154 5.49 -16.30 7.78
CA HIS A 154 6.87 -16.31 7.33
C HIS A 154 6.90 -16.49 5.81
N TRP A 155 8.08 -16.41 5.21
CA TRP A 155 8.22 -16.54 3.75
C TRP A 155 9.35 -17.48 3.36
N VAL A 156 9.20 -18.05 2.17
CA VAL A 156 10.21 -18.85 1.49
C VAL A 156 10.43 -18.24 0.11
N ILE A 157 11.70 -18.12 -0.29
CA ILE A 157 12.10 -17.57 -1.60
C ILE A 157 12.71 -18.68 -2.44
N GLU A 158 12.11 -18.96 -3.59
CA GLU A 158 12.57 -19.93 -4.59
C GLU A 158 13.07 -19.15 -5.81
N LYS A 159 14.35 -19.32 -6.19
CA LYS A 159 14.95 -18.61 -7.33
C LYS A 159 15.27 -19.60 -8.45
N SER A 160 14.87 -19.27 -9.68
CA SER A 160 15.32 -19.88 -10.94
C SER A 160 16.14 -18.86 -11.74
N PRO A 161 16.81 -19.26 -12.85
CA PRO A 161 17.60 -18.34 -13.67
C PRO A 161 16.83 -17.13 -14.23
N ASP A 162 15.51 -17.24 -14.35
CA ASP A 162 14.60 -16.32 -15.01
C ASP A 162 13.39 -15.91 -14.16
N SER A 163 13.29 -16.43 -12.93
CA SER A 163 12.18 -16.15 -12.03
C SER A 163 12.55 -16.21 -10.56
N THR A 164 11.75 -15.53 -9.74
CA THR A 164 11.76 -15.67 -8.29
C THR A 164 10.34 -15.80 -7.79
N ILE A 165 10.10 -16.79 -6.95
CA ILE A 165 8.82 -17.03 -6.29
C ILE A 165 9.00 -16.77 -4.79
N VAL A 166 8.17 -15.89 -4.24
CA VAL A 166 8.07 -15.66 -2.80
C VAL A 166 6.76 -16.25 -2.31
N LYS A 167 6.84 -17.32 -1.53
CA LYS A 167 5.69 -17.95 -0.88
C LYS A 167 5.57 -17.41 0.54
N ILE A 168 4.40 -16.93 0.92
CA ILE A 168 4.06 -16.50 2.27
C ILE A 168 3.21 -17.59 2.91
N LEU A 169 3.69 -18.10 4.03
CA LEU A 169 3.17 -19.26 4.72
C LEU A 169 2.73 -18.88 6.12
N ASP A 170 1.65 -19.49 6.60
CA ASP A 170 1.24 -19.38 8.01
C ASP A 170 2.13 -20.25 8.93
N HIS A 171 1.88 -20.19 10.24
CA HIS A 171 2.57 -21.01 11.25
C HIS A 171 2.45 -22.54 11.04
N ASN A 172 1.51 -23.02 10.22
CA ASN A 172 1.33 -24.43 9.87
C ASN A 172 1.94 -24.78 8.50
N ASN A 173 2.71 -23.87 7.89
CA ASN A 173 3.26 -23.98 6.53
C ASN A 173 2.18 -24.02 5.43
N SER A 174 0.96 -23.56 5.70
CA SER A 174 -0.08 -23.43 4.69
C SER A 174 0.14 -22.17 3.85
N LEU A 175 0.05 -22.30 2.53
CA LEU A 175 0.26 -21.19 1.59
C LEU A 175 -0.88 -20.15 1.70
N ARG A 176 -0.52 -18.92 2.08
CA ARG A 176 -1.44 -17.78 2.16
C ARG A 176 -1.34 -16.85 0.96
N LYS A 177 -0.13 -16.66 0.42
CA LYS A 177 0.13 -15.75 -0.70
C LYS A 177 1.37 -16.22 -1.46
N SER A 178 1.38 -16.04 -2.77
CA SER A 178 2.55 -16.32 -3.61
C SER A 178 2.79 -15.13 -4.53
N HIS A 179 4.04 -14.70 -4.65
CA HIS A 179 4.46 -13.66 -5.58
C HIS A 179 5.46 -14.27 -6.55
N PHE A 180 5.16 -14.18 -7.83
CA PHE A 180 6.04 -14.56 -8.92
C PHE A 180 6.64 -13.30 -9.54
N PHE A 181 7.95 -13.30 -9.72
CA PHE A 181 8.70 -12.23 -10.37
C PHE A 181 9.52 -12.83 -11.50
N SER A 182 9.34 -12.36 -12.74
CA SER A 182 10.30 -12.66 -13.80
C SER A 182 11.50 -11.71 -13.66
N MET A 183 12.59 -12.21 -13.11
CA MET A 183 13.84 -11.48 -12.95
C MET A 183 15.00 -12.27 -13.55
N ASP A 184 15.91 -11.59 -14.25
CA ASP A 184 17.13 -12.23 -14.74
C ASP A 184 18.07 -12.55 -13.56
N SER A 185 19.13 -13.29 -13.86
CA SER A 185 20.11 -13.76 -12.86
C SER A 185 20.86 -12.65 -12.12
N ILE A 186 20.69 -11.37 -12.50
CA ILE A 186 21.29 -10.19 -11.85
C ILE A 186 20.22 -9.23 -11.27
N GLY A 187 18.93 -9.61 -11.29
CA GLY A 187 17.85 -8.88 -10.63
C GLY A 187 17.15 -7.81 -11.47
N ASN A 188 17.32 -7.80 -12.80
CA ASN A 188 16.53 -6.96 -13.69
C ASN A 188 15.19 -7.63 -14.02
N SER A 189 14.12 -6.83 -14.04
CA SER A 189 12.78 -7.31 -14.43
C SER A 189 12.75 -7.68 -15.91
N ILE A 190 12.45 -8.94 -16.26
CA ILE A 190 12.54 -9.42 -17.66
C ILE A 190 11.25 -9.18 -18.45
N ALA A 191 10.05 -9.33 -17.85
CA ALA A 191 8.79 -9.04 -18.54
C ALA A 191 7.54 -8.98 -17.64
N GLU A 192 7.40 -9.90 -16.67
CA GLU A 192 6.13 -10.12 -15.97
C GLU A 192 6.32 -10.29 -14.46
N LYS A 193 5.38 -9.79 -13.66
CA LYS A 193 5.24 -10.12 -12.23
C LYS A 193 3.81 -10.58 -12.01
N GLU A 194 3.62 -11.68 -11.29
CA GLU A 194 2.31 -12.22 -10.97
C GLU A 194 2.21 -12.37 -9.44
N MET A 195 1.01 -12.25 -8.88
CA MET A 195 0.77 -12.43 -7.44
C MET A 195 -0.55 -13.17 -7.26
N HIS A 196 -0.51 -14.23 -6.47
CA HIS A 196 -1.64 -15.09 -6.18
C HIS A 196 -1.91 -15.00 -4.67
N SER A 197 -3.01 -14.37 -4.26
CA SER A 197 -3.46 -14.38 -2.86
C SER A 197 -4.47 -15.49 -2.64
N TYR A 198 -4.21 -16.35 -1.67
CA TYR A 198 -5.10 -17.44 -1.28
C TYR A 198 -5.85 -17.00 -0.01
N VAL A 199 -7.08 -16.51 -0.17
CA VAL A 199 -7.90 -15.98 0.93
C VAL A 199 -9.10 -16.91 1.12
N ARG A 200 -9.11 -17.70 2.20
CA ARG A 200 -10.14 -18.73 2.46
C ARG A 200 -10.28 -19.65 1.24
N ASP A 201 -11.50 -19.86 0.76
CA ASP A 201 -11.83 -20.62 -0.44
C ASP A 201 -11.70 -19.76 -1.71
N SER A 202 -10.73 -18.84 -1.80
CA SER A 202 -10.57 -17.98 -2.97
C SER A 202 -9.12 -17.74 -3.36
N ILE A 203 -8.87 -17.74 -4.68
CA ILE A 203 -7.59 -17.36 -5.28
C ILE A 203 -7.80 -16.04 -6.00
N ILE A 204 -7.00 -15.05 -5.63
CA ILE A 204 -6.99 -13.73 -6.23
C ILE A 204 -5.69 -13.59 -7.04
N HIS A 205 -5.79 -13.53 -8.36
CA HIS A 205 -4.64 -13.41 -9.25
C HIS A 205 -4.45 -11.95 -9.65
N TYR A 206 -3.22 -11.46 -9.52
CA TYR A 206 -2.79 -10.14 -9.94
C TYR A 206 -1.61 -10.26 -10.91
N LYS A 207 -1.57 -9.44 -11.97
CA LYS A 207 -0.50 -9.47 -12.97
C LYS A 207 0.12 -8.08 -13.19
N TYR A 208 1.35 -8.07 -13.67
CA TYR A 208 2.17 -6.91 -14.00
C TYR A 208 2.82 -7.14 -15.36
N ASN A 209 2.71 -6.16 -16.25
CA ASN A 209 3.36 -6.09 -17.55
C ASN A 209 4.31 -4.86 -17.56
N GLN A 210 5.44 -4.92 -18.27
CA GLN A 210 6.36 -3.81 -18.50
C GLN A 210 5.71 -2.49 -18.97
N GLN A 211 4.57 -2.53 -19.66
CA GLN A 211 3.82 -1.35 -20.09
C GLN A 211 3.00 -0.71 -18.95
N GLN A 212 2.89 -1.41 -17.82
CA GLN A 212 2.14 -1.02 -16.64
C GLN A 212 3.11 -0.76 -15.46
N ARG A 213 2.78 0.22 -14.61
CA ARG A 213 3.65 0.74 -13.53
C ARG A 213 3.33 0.03 -12.22
N TYR A 214 2.26 -0.76 -12.16
CA TYR A 214 1.77 -1.45 -10.95
C TYR A 214 1.04 -2.76 -11.29
N VAL A 215 0.72 -3.56 -10.26
CA VAL A 215 0.11 -4.89 -10.36
C VAL A 215 -1.42 -4.75 -10.31
N TYR A 216 -2.15 -5.26 -11.30
CA TYR A 216 -3.62 -5.16 -11.37
C TYR A 216 -4.29 -6.49 -10.98
N LEU A 217 -5.50 -6.42 -10.41
CA LEU A 217 -6.35 -7.59 -10.19
C LEU A 217 -6.79 -8.17 -11.53
N GLU A 218 -6.36 -9.37 -11.87
CA GLU A 218 -6.75 -10.04 -13.12
C GLU A 218 -8.01 -10.90 -12.91
N ARG A 219 -8.06 -11.68 -11.83
CA ARG A 219 -9.19 -12.59 -11.57
C ARG A 219 -9.40 -12.85 -10.08
N ARG A 220 -10.64 -13.08 -9.68
CA ARG A 220 -10.98 -13.78 -8.42
C ARG A 220 -11.64 -15.11 -8.76
N HIS A 221 -11.20 -16.16 -8.11
CA HIS A 221 -11.76 -17.50 -8.22
C HIS A 221 -12.20 -17.99 -6.87
N ALA A 222 -13.43 -18.49 -6.77
CA ALA A 222 -13.77 -19.39 -5.69
C ALA A 222 -12.98 -20.69 -5.92
N SER A 223 -12.19 -21.16 -4.96
CA SER A 223 -11.58 -22.48 -5.05
C SER A 223 -12.71 -23.50 -4.99
N LEU A 224 -12.89 -24.23 -6.09
CA LEU A 224 -13.61 -25.49 -6.05
C LEU A 224 -12.83 -26.40 -5.08
N ARG A 225 -13.50 -26.80 -4.00
CA ARG A 225 -13.03 -27.91 -3.17
C ARG A 225 -12.90 -29.18 -3.99
#